data_AF-A0A7C9KWM1-F1
#
_entry.id   AF-A0A7C9KWM1-F1
#
_cell.length_a   1.000
_cell.length_b   1.000
_cell.length_c   1.000
_cell.angle_alpha   90.00
_cell.angle_beta   90.00
_cell.angle_gamma   90.00
#
_symmetry.space_group_name_H-M   'P 1'
#
loop_
_entity.id
_entity.type
_entity.pdbx_description
1 polymer ?
#
loop_
_entity_poly.entity_id
_entity_poly.type
_entity_poly.pdbx_seq_one_letter_code
_entity_poly.pdbx_strand_id
1 'polypeptide(L)'
;MNHVKFMFNRINNYDLLYEDIMEGNQEWGENTKRVEDHTKEYVTQVMKDIMPNLLNKSTLKCLGCLERIANEVFALETDSAEYKITFTIDTFQNKDARIIIDIVPKYIYEGIEKCYDRYLEKLKIEIKKRMNVDWKRCDWLIDEPSEALCTELYSEFFKLENRIRSFVSRVLTLHLGVDWLSSCGLEKYYNSAIQLSETFKQKVPELDDINAELISLTLESVFEIVFKCKVYENDIVLSRAEYVQLEKILTSGKENENAKNFILKRRKKIADIWEDIFKQYFDKPEKFKADVNKFINSRNHIAHNKLITWNTYNAIISELDEIEDDLDYADDKFDQKEISKEVILTREYEAEQESEEREYWRNRIVQETGIEILDEEGIYDKFCETLEDFYQDILKQFQYDPCFDIEEIETTIYDGKTHFFDIKCKALEHNTVEVYVEMFIDDDMGESSSCSIICKTEIAEIFRAKCLFVNGSGCEGDECLMQAEQDSEYDDSEVEELKLKLIKYVIEKLNPMIAQLNLIKEDKKKLKEFVSDNECEECGNFGISIKADFYPIGKCCYCGTEN
;
A
#
# COMPACT_ATOMS: atom_id res chain seq x y z
N MET A 1 31.74 -27.84 -8.11
CA MET A 1 31.03 -26.57 -8.33
C MET A 1 31.93 -25.71 -9.21
N ASN A 2 31.47 -25.42 -10.43
CA ASN A 2 32.13 -24.73 -11.55
C ASN A 2 32.68 -25.60 -12.70
N HIS A 3 32.27 -26.86 -12.83
CA HIS A 3 32.49 -27.65 -14.04
C HIS A 3 31.52 -27.23 -15.17
N VAL A 4 32.04 -27.02 -16.37
CA VAL A 4 31.24 -26.74 -17.57
C VAL A 4 31.63 -27.69 -18.68
N LYS A 5 30.62 -28.30 -19.31
CA LYS A 5 30.79 -29.22 -20.43
C LYS A 5 29.68 -29.06 -21.46
N PHE A 6 30.06 -28.89 -22.72
CA PHE A 6 29.11 -28.80 -23.83
C PHE A 6 29.69 -29.45 -25.08
N MET A 7 28.80 -29.88 -25.97
CA MET A 7 29.12 -30.64 -27.16
C MET A 7 28.58 -29.92 -28.39
N PHE A 8 29.41 -29.86 -29.43
CA PHE A 8 28.99 -29.45 -30.75
C PHE A 8 28.91 -30.64 -31.68
N ASN A 9 27.80 -30.71 -32.41
CA ASN A 9 27.49 -31.80 -33.32
C ASN A 9 27.43 -31.29 -34.76
N ARG A 10 28.03 -32.07 -35.66
CA ARG A 10 28.02 -31.87 -37.11
C ARG A 10 28.67 -30.56 -37.55
N ILE A 11 29.95 -30.66 -37.90
CA ILE A 11 30.71 -29.56 -38.49
C ILE A 11 30.18 -29.20 -39.89
N ASN A 12 30.18 -27.91 -40.22
CA ASN A 12 29.73 -27.38 -41.51
C ASN A 12 30.75 -27.64 -42.62
N ASN A 13 32.04 -27.51 -42.30
CA ASN A 13 33.15 -27.76 -43.20
C ASN A 13 34.13 -28.73 -42.54
N TYR A 14 34.17 -29.98 -43.02
CA TYR A 14 35.02 -31.03 -42.47
C TYR A 14 36.51 -30.76 -42.69
N ASP A 15 36.86 -30.02 -43.75
CA ASP A 15 38.25 -29.71 -44.12
C ASP A 15 38.91 -28.76 -43.10
N LEU A 16 38.13 -28.13 -42.22
CA LEU A 16 38.65 -27.40 -41.06
C LEU A 16 39.35 -28.31 -40.03
N LEU A 17 39.01 -29.61 -40.02
CA LEU A 17 39.59 -30.59 -39.11
C LEU A 17 40.52 -31.55 -39.85
N TYR A 18 40.08 -32.06 -41.01
CA TYR A 18 40.84 -33.05 -41.77
C TYR A 18 40.72 -32.81 -43.26
N GLU A 19 41.85 -32.66 -43.94
CA GLU A 19 41.92 -32.44 -45.38
C GLU A 19 42.47 -33.67 -46.11
N ASP A 20 41.83 -34.05 -47.21
CA ASP A 20 42.24 -35.17 -48.06
C ASP A 20 43.20 -34.68 -49.16
N ILE A 21 44.51 -34.94 -49.01
CA ILE A 21 45.54 -34.56 -49.99
C ILE A 21 45.88 -35.76 -50.88
N MET A 22 45.84 -35.55 -52.20
CA MET A 22 46.27 -36.55 -53.19
C MET A 22 47.74 -36.35 -53.52
N GLU A 23 48.60 -37.27 -53.08
CA GLU A 23 50.02 -37.27 -53.47
C GLU A 23 50.21 -38.21 -54.66
N GLY A 24 50.73 -37.67 -55.77
CA GLY A 24 51.04 -38.45 -56.97
C GLY A 24 52.34 -39.23 -56.78
N ASN A 25 52.26 -40.55 -56.75
CA ASN A 25 53.44 -41.41 -56.59
C ASN A 25 54.14 -41.62 -57.94
N GLN A 26 55.26 -40.93 -58.18
CA GLN A 26 55.99 -40.98 -59.45
C GLN A 26 56.59 -42.37 -59.77
N GLU A 27 56.69 -43.28 -58.80
CA GLU A 27 57.31 -44.59 -59.01
C GLU A 27 56.31 -45.72 -59.37
N TRP A 28 55.01 -45.61 -59.01
CA TRP A 28 54.04 -46.71 -59.15
C TRP A 28 52.72 -46.34 -59.86
N GLY A 29 52.53 -45.07 -60.24
CA GLY A 29 51.37 -44.64 -61.05
C GLY A 29 50.01 -44.60 -60.34
N GLU A 30 49.96 -44.97 -59.06
CA GLU A 30 48.75 -44.86 -58.22
C GLU A 30 48.85 -43.65 -57.29
N ASN A 31 47.77 -42.85 -57.25
CA ASN A 31 47.65 -41.73 -56.32
C ASN A 31 47.41 -42.26 -54.90
N THR A 32 48.27 -41.89 -53.96
CA THR A 32 48.09 -42.20 -52.54
C THR A 32 47.33 -41.07 -51.86
N LYS A 33 46.25 -41.43 -51.14
CA LYS A 33 45.45 -40.50 -50.35
C LYS A 33 46.09 -40.31 -48.97
N ARG A 34 46.55 -39.11 -48.66
CA ARG A 34 47.04 -38.72 -47.34
C ARG A 34 45.98 -37.83 -46.67
N VAL A 35 45.72 -38.05 -45.39
CA VAL A 35 44.84 -37.19 -44.59
C VAL A 35 45.73 -36.29 -43.74
N GLU A 36 45.59 -34.98 -43.89
CA GLU A 36 46.24 -34.00 -43.01
C GLU A 36 45.27 -33.62 -41.87
N ASP A 37 45.79 -33.59 -40.64
CA ASP A 37 45.03 -33.26 -39.43
C ASP A 37 45.32 -31.82 -39.03
N HIS A 38 44.28 -30.98 -39.12
CA HIS A 38 44.30 -29.55 -38.81
C HIS A 38 43.64 -29.24 -37.45
N THR A 39 43.34 -30.28 -36.66
CA THR A 39 42.59 -30.17 -35.39
C THR A 39 43.22 -29.13 -34.46
N LYS A 40 44.54 -29.21 -34.26
CA LYS A 40 45.27 -28.35 -33.33
C LYS A 40 45.26 -26.90 -33.79
N GLU A 41 45.49 -26.67 -35.07
CA GLU A 41 45.45 -25.35 -35.72
C GLU A 41 44.07 -24.73 -35.56
N TYR A 42 43.02 -25.52 -35.83
CA TYR A 42 41.64 -25.12 -35.71
C TYR A 42 41.28 -24.67 -34.29
N VAL A 43 41.49 -25.52 -33.27
CA VAL A 43 41.13 -25.16 -31.88
C VAL A 43 42.02 -24.05 -31.33
N THR A 44 43.27 -23.96 -31.77
CA THR A 44 44.15 -22.83 -31.44
C THR A 44 43.61 -21.53 -32.02
N GLN A 45 43.10 -21.56 -33.25
CA GLN A 45 42.47 -20.39 -33.86
C GLN A 45 41.18 -20.00 -33.13
N VAL A 46 40.32 -20.96 -32.77
CA VAL A 46 39.12 -20.72 -31.95
C VAL A 46 39.50 -20.00 -30.65
N MET A 47 40.51 -20.48 -29.94
CA MET A 47 40.96 -19.85 -28.70
C MET A 47 41.54 -18.45 -28.95
N LYS A 48 42.33 -18.24 -30.01
CA LYS A 48 42.84 -16.90 -30.38
C LYS A 48 41.71 -15.92 -30.71
N ASP A 49 40.66 -16.37 -31.40
CA ASP A 49 39.54 -15.54 -31.82
C ASP A 49 38.73 -15.02 -30.63
N ILE A 50 38.63 -15.79 -29.54
CA ILE A 50 37.86 -15.39 -28.35
C ILE A 50 38.68 -14.57 -27.34
N MET A 51 40.02 -14.68 -27.34
CA MET A 51 40.89 -14.00 -26.37
C MET A 51 40.64 -12.48 -26.27
N PRO A 52 40.48 -11.73 -27.39
CA PRO A 52 40.22 -10.29 -27.32
C PRO A 52 38.91 -9.92 -26.61
N ASN A 53 37.94 -10.84 -26.55
CA ASN A 53 36.65 -10.61 -25.92
C ASN A 53 36.66 -10.90 -24.42
N LEU A 54 37.70 -11.55 -23.90
CA LEU A 54 37.84 -11.92 -22.50
C LEU A 54 38.51 -10.79 -21.69
N LEU A 55 38.32 -10.78 -20.36
CA LEU A 55 38.74 -9.65 -19.51
C LEU A 55 40.28 -9.46 -19.51
N ASN A 56 40.73 -8.21 -19.33
CA ASN A 56 42.07 -7.67 -19.70
C ASN A 56 43.32 -8.27 -19.01
N LYS A 57 43.26 -9.45 -18.38
CA LYS A 57 44.43 -10.11 -17.78
C LYS A 57 44.28 -11.63 -17.83
N SER A 58 44.40 -12.21 -19.01
CA SER A 58 44.45 -13.66 -19.15
C SER A 58 45.57 -14.11 -20.07
N THR A 59 46.32 -15.12 -19.64
CA THR A 59 47.41 -15.72 -20.41
C THR A 59 47.00 -17.10 -20.87
N LEU A 60 46.97 -17.34 -22.18
CA LEU A 60 46.65 -18.63 -22.76
C LEU A 60 47.93 -19.44 -23.01
N LYS A 61 47.98 -20.66 -22.48
CA LYS A 61 49.04 -21.65 -22.72
C LYS A 61 48.43 -22.87 -23.39
N CYS A 62 48.98 -23.27 -24.54
CA CYS A 62 48.64 -24.54 -25.19
C CYS A 62 49.48 -25.65 -24.54
N LEU A 63 48.83 -26.61 -23.88
CA LEU A 63 49.47 -27.78 -23.29
C LEU A 63 49.61 -28.94 -24.30
N GLY A 64 48.88 -28.86 -25.41
CA GLY A 64 48.92 -29.80 -26.53
C GLY A 64 47.98 -31.00 -26.36
N CYS A 65 48.19 -32.01 -27.19
CA CYS A 65 47.41 -33.24 -27.20
C CYS A 65 47.79 -34.11 -25.99
N LEU A 66 46.89 -34.26 -25.01
CA LEU A 66 47.11 -35.06 -23.80
C LEU A 66 46.18 -36.27 -23.77
N GLU A 67 46.64 -37.36 -23.16
CA GLU A 67 45.90 -38.62 -22.86
C GLU A 67 45.46 -39.45 -24.09
N ARG A 68 44.84 -38.84 -25.11
CA ARG A 68 44.40 -39.52 -26.34
C ARG A 68 44.56 -38.61 -27.57
N ILE A 69 44.45 -39.22 -28.75
CA ILE A 69 44.44 -38.51 -30.04
C ILE A 69 43.23 -37.56 -30.11
N ALA A 70 43.44 -36.41 -30.75
CA ALA A 70 42.47 -35.34 -30.96
C ALA A 70 41.85 -34.82 -29.65
N ASN A 71 42.69 -34.65 -28.63
CA ASN A 71 42.34 -34.13 -27.32
C ASN A 71 43.28 -32.99 -26.93
N GLU A 72 42.98 -31.81 -27.44
CA GLU A 72 43.82 -30.63 -27.29
C GLU A 72 43.47 -29.90 -25.99
N VAL A 73 44.49 -29.63 -25.17
CA VAL A 73 44.34 -29.02 -23.85
C VAL A 73 44.98 -27.64 -23.82
N PHE A 74 44.24 -26.68 -23.28
CA PHE A 74 44.67 -25.32 -23.02
C PHE A 74 44.56 -25.01 -21.53
N ALA A 75 45.50 -24.23 -21.01
CA ALA A 75 45.41 -23.59 -19.70
C ALA A 75 45.26 -22.08 -19.90
N LEU A 76 44.19 -21.51 -19.37
CA LEU A 76 43.94 -20.08 -19.37
C LEU A 76 44.12 -19.55 -17.94
N GLU A 77 45.18 -18.80 -17.72
CA GLU A 77 45.55 -18.27 -16.41
C GLU A 77 45.01 -16.84 -16.23
N THR A 78 44.35 -16.58 -15.11
CA THR A 78 43.92 -15.25 -14.66
C THR A 78 44.53 -14.94 -13.28
N ASP A 79 44.30 -13.72 -12.78
CA ASP A 79 44.76 -13.31 -11.44
C ASP A 79 44.15 -14.18 -10.30
N SER A 80 43.04 -14.87 -10.55
CA SER A 80 42.25 -15.59 -9.52
C SER A 80 42.09 -17.10 -9.76
N ALA A 81 42.27 -17.57 -10.99
CA ALA A 81 42.05 -18.97 -11.35
C ALA A 81 42.85 -19.40 -12.58
N GLU A 82 43.08 -20.70 -12.70
CA GLU A 82 43.53 -21.36 -13.93
C GLU A 82 42.39 -22.20 -14.50
N TYR A 83 41.98 -21.93 -15.73
CA TYR A 83 40.94 -22.70 -16.43
C TYR A 83 41.59 -23.72 -17.36
N LYS A 84 41.42 -25.01 -17.05
CA LYS A 84 41.78 -26.09 -17.96
C LYS A 84 40.65 -26.27 -18.97
N ILE A 85 40.92 -26.01 -20.25
CA ILE A 85 39.97 -26.12 -21.35
C ILE A 85 40.43 -27.27 -22.24
N THR A 86 39.57 -28.27 -22.41
CA THR A 86 39.88 -29.48 -23.19
C THR A 86 38.92 -29.58 -24.37
N PHE A 87 39.48 -29.72 -25.58
CA PHE A 87 38.74 -29.96 -26.81
C PHE A 87 38.96 -31.41 -27.24
N THR A 88 37.93 -32.24 -27.11
CA THR A 88 37.95 -33.64 -27.54
C THR A 88 37.15 -33.80 -28.82
N ILE A 89 37.80 -34.21 -29.91
CA ILE A 89 37.14 -34.43 -31.20
C ILE A 89 36.94 -35.94 -31.41
N ASP A 90 35.73 -36.30 -31.80
CA ASP A 90 35.42 -37.64 -32.30
C ASP A 90 34.85 -37.55 -33.72
N THR A 91 35.46 -38.30 -34.64
CA THR A 91 35.03 -38.41 -36.04
C THR A 91 34.28 -39.73 -36.28
N PHE A 92 33.23 -39.67 -37.09
CA PHE A 92 32.38 -40.82 -37.44
C PHE A 92 32.39 -41.09 -38.95
N GLN A 93 31.76 -42.18 -39.38
CA GLN A 93 31.61 -42.51 -40.79
C GLN A 93 30.87 -41.36 -41.53
N ASN A 94 31.24 -41.09 -42.80
CA ASN A 94 30.69 -40.03 -43.68
C ASN A 94 31.13 -38.58 -43.43
N LYS A 95 32.36 -38.33 -42.95
CA LYS A 95 32.87 -36.96 -42.68
C LYS A 95 31.99 -36.18 -41.68
N ASP A 96 31.44 -36.89 -40.70
CA ASP A 96 30.76 -36.30 -39.55
C ASP A 96 31.74 -36.24 -38.37
N ALA A 97 31.72 -35.13 -37.64
CA ALA A 97 32.50 -34.95 -36.43
C ALA A 97 31.62 -34.42 -35.29
N ARG A 98 32.05 -34.68 -34.06
CA ARG A 98 31.61 -33.97 -32.85
C ARG A 98 32.82 -33.43 -32.11
N ILE A 99 32.65 -32.34 -31.40
CA ILE A 99 33.66 -31.80 -30.49
C ILE A 99 33.03 -31.57 -29.12
N ILE A 100 33.67 -32.10 -28.10
CA ILE A 100 33.30 -31.93 -26.70
C ILE A 100 34.27 -30.92 -26.11
N ILE A 101 33.72 -29.91 -25.44
CA ILE A 101 34.48 -28.87 -24.77
C ILE A 101 34.22 -29.03 -23.29
N ASP A 102 35.31 -29.21 -22.55
CA ASP A 102 35.30 -29.48 -21.11
C ASP A 102 36.17 -28.42 -20.41
N ILE A 103 35.58 -27.65 -19.51
CA ILE A 103 36.22 -26.52 -18.82
C ILE A 103 36.17 -26.78 -17.31
N VAL A 104 37.36 -26.89 -16.71
CA VAL A 104 37.54 -27.13 -15.29
C VAL A 104 38.41 -26.03 -14.69
N PRO A 105 37.88 -25.15 -13.83
CA PRO A 105 38.66 -24.15 -13.12
C PRO A 105 39.43 -24.76 -11.93
N LYS A 106 40.59 -24.17 -11.65
CA LYS A 106 41.38 -24.37 -10.44
C LYS A 106 41.66 -23.01 -9.81
N TYR A 107 41.02 -22.74 -8.68
CA TYR A 107 41.12 -21.45 -8.00
C TYR A 107 42.40 -21.33 -7.18
N ILE A 108 42.96 -20.12 -7.12
CA ILE A 108 44.22 -19.83 -6.42
C ILE A 108 44.00 -19.64 -4.92
N TYR A 109 42.87 -19.05 -4.54
CA TYR A 109 42.52 -18.76 -3.15
C TYR A 109 41.31 -19.60 -2.70
N GLU A 110 41.38 -20.10 -1.47
CA GLU A 110 40.29 -20.83 -0.82
C GLU A 110 39.08 -19.90 -0.57
N GLY A 111 37.87 -20.39 -0.82
CA GLY A 111 36.61 -19.65 -0.70
C GLY A 111 36.09 -19.03 -2.00
N ILE A 112 36.95 -18.73 -2.99
CA ILE A 112 36.51 -18.19 -4.29
C ILE A 112 35.67 -19.21 -5.05
N GLU A 113 35.95 -20.51 -4.88
CA GLU A 113 35.20 -21.60 -5.51
C GLU A 113 33.71 -21.63 -5.13
N LYS A 114 33.33 -20.94 -4.04
CA LYS A 114 31.95 -20.78 -3.58
C LYS A 114 31.25 -19.57 -4.20
N CYS A 115 31.99 -18.64 -4.78
CA CYS A 115 31.43 -17.47 -5.46
C CYS A 115 31.07 -17.81 -6.91
N TYR A 116 30.09 -17.07 -7.46
CA TYR A 116 29.73 -17.22 -8.86
C TYR A 116 30.84 -16.72 -9.80
N ASP A 117 31.38 -17.62 -10.63
CA ASP A 117 32.47 -17.29 -11.55
C ASP A 117 31.96 -16.63 -12.85
N ARG A 118 31.91 -15.29 -12.84
CA ARG A 118 31.55 -14.47 -14.02
C ARG A 118 32.55 -14.62 -15.17
N TYR A 119 33.81 -14.93 -14.90
CA TYR A 119 34.80 -15.12 -15.96
C TYR A 119 34.54 -16.44 -16.70
N LEU A 120 34.27 -17.52 -15.96
CA LEU A 120 33.86 -18.81 -16.53
C LEU A 120 32.58 -18.69 -17.37
N GLU A 121 31.58 -17.94 -16.89
CA GLU A 121 30.36 -17.68 -17.67
C GLU A 121 30.70 -16.98 -19.00
N LYS A 122 31.54 -15.94 -18.95
CA LYS A 122 31.95 -15.23 -20.17
C LYS A 122 32.74 -16.15 -21.11
N LEU A 123 33.67 -16.94 -20.57
CA LEU A 123 34.50 -17.88 -21.31
C LEU A 123 33.65 -18.91 -22.07
N LYS A 124 32.74 -19.61 -21.38
CA LYS A 124 31.88 -20.62 -22.01
C LYS A 124 30.99 -20.01 -23.10
N ILE A 125 30.48 -18.79 -22.89
CA ILE A 125 29.63 -18.08 -23.87
C ILE A 125 30.42 -17.69 -25.11
N GLU A 126 31.63 -17.12 -24.96
CA GLU A 126 32.46 -16.70 -26.10
C GLU A 126 32.95 -17.90 -26.92
N ILE A 127 33.36 -18.99 -26.28
CA ILE A 127 33.66 -20.25 -26.97
C ILE A 127 32.42 -20.71 -27.76
N LYS A 128 31.26 -20.77 -27.11
CA LYS A 128 30.02 -21.22 -27.74
C LYS A 128 29.63 -20.36 -28.95
N LYS A 129 29.74 -19.03 -28.86
CA LYS A 129 29.47 -18.12 -29.98
C LYS A 129 30.41 -18.38 -31.16
N ARG A 130 31.71 -18.54 -30.89
CA ARG A 130 32.71 -18.80 -31.94
C ARG A 130 32.51 -20.16 -32.61
N MET A 131 32.19 -21.19 -31.83
CA MET A 131 31.95 -22.55 -32.34
C MET A 131 30.66 -22.63 -33.17
N ASN A 132 29.61 -21.88 -32.82
CA ASN A 132 28.36 -21.81 -33.61
C ASN A 132 28.56 -21.36 -35.08
N VAL A 133 29.68 -20.73 -35.42
CA VAL A 133 30.01 -20.37 -36.81
C VAL A 133 30.28 -21.62 -37.65
N ASP A 134 31.00 -22.58 -37.08
CA ASP A 134 31.48 -23.76 -37.81
C ASP A 134 30.62 -25.00 -37.57
N TRP A 135 29.77 -25.00 -36.55
CA TRP A 135 29.03 -26.17 -36.08
C TRP A 135 27.51 -25.95 -36.09
N LYS A 136 26.73 -27.01 -36.35
CA LYS A 136 25.27 -26.89 -36.54
C LYS A 136 24.46 -26.91 -35.25
N ARG A 137 24.87 -27.70 -34.26
CA ARG A 137 24.10 -27.92 -33.03
C ARG A 137 25.02 -27.88 -31.82
N CYS A 138 24.54 -27.26 -30.74
CA CYS A 138 25.22 -27.14 -29.46
C CYS A 138 24.32 -27.77 -28.39
N ASP A 139 24.80 -28.80 -27.73
CA ASP A 139 24.13 -29.50 -26.64
C ASP A 139 24.92 -29.26 -25.35
N TRP A 140 24.27 -28.66 -24.35
CA TRP A 140 24.87 -28.49 -23.03
C TRP A 140 24.77 -29.79 -22.24
N LEU A 141 25.88 -30.22 -21.64
CA LEU A 141 25.96 -31.48 -20.90
C LEU A 141 26.04 -31.24 -19.40
N ILE A 142 26.91 -30.32 -18.96
CA ILE A 142 27.12 -29.95 -17.56
C ILE A 142 27.30 -28.43 -17.49
N ASP A 143 26.63 -27.78 -16.55
CA ASP A 143 26.81 -26.36 -16.26
C ASP A 143 26.56 -26.11 -14.77
N GLU A 144 27.54 -26.51 -13.94
CA GLU A 144 27.44 -26.36 -12.49
C GLU A 144 27.23 -24.89 -12.04
N PRO A 145 27.80 -23.85 -12.71
CA PRO A 145 27.47 -22.46 -12.40
C PRO A 145 25.99 -22.13 -12.59
N SER A 146 25.38 -22.57 -13.69
CA SER A 146 23.93 -22.37 -13.91
C SER A 146 23.10 -23.16 -12.91
N GLU A 147 23.52 -24.39 -12.56
CA GLU A 147 22.86 -25.22 -11.56
C GLU A 147 22.85 -24.57 -10.18
N ALA A 148 23.98 -23.96 -9.77
CA ALA A 148 24.08 -23.22 -8.52
C ALA A 148 23.09 -22.05 -8.46
N LEU A 149 22.99 -21.25 -9.52
CA LEU A 149 22.01 -20.16 -9.61
C LEU A 149 20.56 -20.68 -9.57
N CYS A 150 20.27 -21.76 -10.29
CA CYS A 150 18.93 -22.37 -10.27
C CYS A 150 18.57 -22.92 -8.87
N THR A 151 19.55 -23.48 -8.16
CA THR A 151 19.35 -24.03 -6.80
C THR A 151 18.96 -22.93 -5.82
N GLU A 152 19.62 -21.78 -5.90
CA GLU A 152 19.30 -20.62 -5.07
C GLU A 152 17.93 -20.04 -5.42
N LEU A 153 17.63 -19.86 -6.71
CA LEU A 153 16.30 -19.39 -7.13
C LEU A 153 15.19 -20.35 -6.71
N TYR A 154 15.45 -21.66 -6.75
CA TYR A 154 14.45 -22.66 -6.36
C TYR A 154 14.01 -22.50 -4.91
N SER A 155 14.92 -22.17 -3.99
CA SER A 155 14.54 -21.93 -2.58
C SER A 155 13.66 -20.70 -2.43
N GLU A 156 13.96 -19.63 -3.16
CA GLU A 156 13.17 -18.39 -3.09
C GLU A 156 11.78 -18.57 -3.72
N PHE A 157 11.69 -19.22 -4.89
CA PHE A 157 10.41 -19.62 -5.46
C PHE A 157 9.60 -20.47 -4.48
N PHE A 158 10.22 -21.46 -3.84
CA PHE A 158 9.53 -22.35 -2.90
C PHE A 158 8.92 -21.58 -1.71
N LYS A 159 9.66 -20.64 -1.11
CA LYS A 159 9.13 -19.80 -0.01
C LYS A 159 7.95 -18.96 -0.49
N LEU A 160 8.12 -18.24 -1.59
CA LEU A 160 7.10 -17.33 -2.11
C LEU A 160 5.85 -18.08 -2.58
N GLU A 161 6.02 -19.26 -3.17
CA GLU A 161 4.93 -20.17 -3.51
C GLU A 161 4.06 -20.58 -2.32
N ASN A 162 4.70 -20.92 -1.19
CA ASN A 162 3.99 -21.28 0.03
C ASN A 162 3.27 -20.07 0.61
N ARG A 163 3.89 -18.89 0.54
CA ARG A 163 3.27 -17.63 0.95
C ARG A 163 2.03 -17.31 0.12
N ILE A 164 2.11 -17.41 -1.21
CA ILE A 164 0.96 -17.26 -2.12
C ILE A 164 -0.18 -18.21 -1.73
N ARG A 165 0.13 -19.50 -1.50
CA ARG A 165 -0.89 -20.48 -1.09
C ARG A 165 -1.50 -20.14 0.26
N SER A 166 -0.70 -19.68 1.22
CA SER A 166 -1.18 -19.25 2.54
C SER A 166 -2.15 -18.07 2.41
N PHE A 167 -1.77 -17.03 1.69
CA PHE A 167 -2.61 -15.85 1.44
C PHE A 167 -3.92 -16.24 0.74
N VAL A 168 -3.83 -16.98 -0.36
CA VAL A 168 -5.01 -17.44 -1.11
C VAL A 168 -5.93 -18.30 -0.24
N SER A 169 -5.37 -19.18 0.58
CA SER A 169 -6.14 -20.03 1.49
C SER A 169 -6.87 -19.21 2.55
N ARG A 170 -6.19 -18.23 3.19
CA ARG A 170 -6.81 -17.33 4.19
C ARG A 170 -7.97 -16.55 3.60
N VAL A 171 -7.73 -15.87 2.48
CA VAL A 171 -8.73 -15.03 1.81
C VAL A 171 -9.94 -15.86 1.38
N LEU A 172 -9.73 -16.98 0.68
CA LEU A 172 -10.85 -17.81 0.20
C LEU A 172 -11.62 -18.47 1.34
N THR A 173 -10.94 -18.91 2.40
CA THR A 173 -11.60 -19.51 3.57
C THR A 173 -12.50 -18.51 4.28
N LEU A 174 -12.05 -17.27 4.44
CA LEU A 174 -12.87 -16.22 5.06
C LEU A 174 -14.13 -15.91 4.23
N HIS A 175 -13.98 -15.76 2.91
CA HIS A 175 -15.07 -15.29 2.04
C HIS A 175 -16.01 -16.40 1.55
N LEU A 176 -15.53 -17.63 1.40
CA LEU A 176 -16.27 -18.74 0.82
C LEU A 176 -16.42 -19.96 1.75
N GLY A 177 -15.75 -19.95 2.91
CA GLY A 177 -15.75 -21.05 3.87
C GLY A 177 -14.64 -22.07 3.66
N VAL A 178 -14.48 -23.00 4.61
CA VAL A 178 -13.37 -23.98 4.64
C VAL A 178 -13.36 -24.91 3.43
N ASP A 179 -14.55 -25.33 2.97
CA ASP A 179 -14.70 -26.25 1.83
C ASP A 179 -14.84 -25.51 0.49
N TRP A 180 -14.28 -24.29 0.37
CA TRP A 180 -14.48 -23.43 -0.79
C TRP A 180 -14.13 -24.11 -2.13
N LEU A 181 -13.16 -25.03 -2.16
CA LEU A 181 -12.75 -25.72 -3.39
C LEU A 181 -13.87 -26.64 -3.92
N SER A 182 -14.76 -27.12 -3.07
CA SER A 182 -15.94 -27.92 -3.44
C SER A 182 -17.08 -27.10 -4.05
N SER A 183 -16.95 -25.76 -4.09
CA SER A 183 -18.01 -24.88 -4.56
C SER A 183 -18.33 -25.06 -6.06
N CYS A 184 -19.61 -24.90 -6.42
CA CYS A 184 -20.03 -24.91 -7.81
C CYS A 184 -19.28 -23.86 -8.64
N GLY A 185 -18.65 -24.28 -9.75
CA GLY A 185 -17.78 -23.44 -10.57
C GLY A 185 -16.29 -23.83 -10.50
N LEU A 186 -15.89 -24.64 -9.51
CA LEU A 186 -14.51 -25.08 -9.29
C LEU A 186 -14.30 -26.59 -9.53
N GLU A 187 -15.29 -27.28 -10.11
CA GLU A 187 -15.32 -28.75 -10.21
C GLU A 187 -14.08 -29.33 -10.92
N LYS A 188 -13.55 -28.61 -11.92
CA LYS A 188 -12.31 -28.98 -12.63
C LYS A 188 -11.12 -29.07 -11.66
N TYR A 189 -10.95 -28.07 -10.80
CA TYR A 189 -9.79 -27.97 -9.91
C TYR A 189 -9.95 -28.86 -8.69
N TYR A 190 -11.16 -28.97 -8.15
CA TYR A 190 -11.49 -29.92 -7.08
C TYR A 190 -11.10 -31.35 -7.43
N ASN A 191 -11.54 -31.84 -8.59
CA ASN A 191 -11.22 -33.20 -9.03
C ASN A 191 -9.71 -33.41 -9.21
N SER A 192 -9.00 -32.41 -9.74
CA SER A 192 -7.55 -32.45 -9.88
C SER A 192 -6.84 -32.47 -8.52
N ALA A 193 -7.31 -31.66 -7.57
CA ALA A 193 -6.74 -31.55 -6.23
C ALA A 193 -6.87 -32.87 -5.46
N ILE A 194 -8.05 -33.51 -5.49
CA ILE A 194 -8.28 -34.79 -4.82
C ILE A 194 -7.32 -35.87 -5.34
N GLN A 195 -7.23 -36.01 -6.67
CA GLN A 195 -6.38 -37.04 -7.27
C GLN A 195 -4.90 -36.88 -6.88
N LEU A 196 -4.42 -35.64 -6.85
CA LEU A 196 -3.03 -35.33 -6.47
C LEU A 196 -2.81 -35.46 -4.97
N SER A 197 -3.79 -35.05 -4.16
CA SER A 197 -3.79 -35.16 -2.69
C SER A 197 -3.68 -36.62 -2.24
N GLU A 198 -4.43 -37.54 -2.86
CA GLU A 198 -4.31 -38.98 -2.56
C GLU A 198 -2.89 -39.50 -2.81
N THR A 199 -2.27 -39.06 -3.91
CA THR A 199 -0.88 -39.45 -4.24
C THR A 199 0.12 -38.88 -3.23
N PHE A 200 -0.10 -37.66 -2.74
CA PHE A 200 0.73 -37.04 -1.71
C PHE A 200 0.61 -37.80 -0.38
N LYS A 201 -0.62 -38.06 0.09
CA LYS A 201 -0.88 -38.78 1.35
C LYS A 201 -0.34 -40.20 1.34
N GLN A 202 -0.35 -40.88 0.18
CA GLN A 202 0.30 -42.19 0.03
C GLN A 202 1.83 -42.14 0.16
N LYS A 203 2.47 -41.04 -0.24
CA LYS A 203 3.92 -40.87 -0.14
C LYS A 203 4.38 -40.47 1.26
N VAL A 204 3.56 -39.69 1.97
CA VAL A 204 3.86 -39.16 3.31
C VAL A 204 2.69 -39.49 4.25
N PRO A 205 2.55 -40.76 4.65
CA PRO A 205 1.42 -41.20 5.48
C PRO A 205 1.38 -40.54 6.86
N GLU A 206 2.50 -40.00 7.35
CA GLU A 206 2.56 -39.25 8.61
C GLU A 206 1.82 -37.91 8.56
N LEU A 207 1.44 -37.43 7.36
CA LEU A 207 0.70 -36.19 7.12
C LEU A 207 -0.62 -36.47 6.37
N ASP A 208 -1.22 -37.64 6.54
CA ASP A 208 -2.48 -37.98 5.86
C ASP A 208 -3.71 -37.23 6.39
N ASP A 209 -3.59 -36.62 7.57
CA ASP A 209 -4.61 -35.86 8.29
C ASP A 209 -4.67 -34.38 7.89
N ILE A 210 -3.71 -33.87 7.10
CA ILE A 210 -3.73 -32.49 6.62
C ILE A 210 -4.67 -32.32 5.42
N ASN A 211 -5.19 -31.10 5.25
CA ASN A 211 -5.82 -30.70 3.99
C ASN A 211 -4.73 -30.43 2.95
N ALA A 212 -4.53 -31.39 2.03
CA ALA A 212 -3.54 -31.29 0.97
C ALA A 212 -4.12 -30.81 -0.38
N GLU A 213 -5.36 -30.33 -0.42
CA GLU A 213 -6.02 -29.97 -1.69
C GLU A 213 -5.33 -28.81 -2.40
N LEU A 214 -5.15 -27.67 -1.71
CA LEU A 214 -4.53 -26.48 -2.31
C LEU A 214 -3.03 -26.68 -2.58
N ILE A 215 -2.31 -27.33 -1.67
CA ILE A 215 -0.87 -27.59 -1.83
C ILE A 215 -0.58 -28.53 -2.99
N SER A 216 -1.54 -29.41 -3.33
CA SER A 216 -1.44 -30.33 -4.46
C SER A 216 -1.67 -29.63 -5.82
N LEU A 217 -2.27 -28.44 -5.83
CA LEU A 217 -2.47 -27.68 -7.06
C LEU A 217 -1.17 -27.01 -7.51
N THR A 218 -0.96 -26.96 -8.82
CA THR A 218 0.10 -26.15 -9.42
C THR A 218 -0.23 -24.66 -9.25
N LEU A 219 0.79 -23.80 -9.19
CA LEU A 219 0.58 -22.34 -9.15
C LEU A 219 -0.32 -21.84 -10.27
N GLU A 220 -0.16 -22.40 -11.47
CA GLU A 220 -1.00 -22.08 -12.62
C GLU A 220 -2.47 -22.32 -12.29
N SER A 221 -2.78 -23.47 -11.69
CA SER A 221 -4.15 -23.80 -11.27
C SER A 221 -4.65 -22.87 -10.17
N VAL A 222 -3.80 -22.54 -9.18
CA VAL A 222 -4.14 -21.60 -8.11
C VAL A 222 -4.48 -20.22 -8.68
N PHE A 223 -3.65 -19.68 -9.56
CA PHE A 223 -3.91 -18.37 -10.17
C PHE A 223 -5.03 -18.41 -11.23
N GLU A 224 -5.27 -19.53 -11.90
CA GLU A 224 -6.49 -19.68 -12.71
C GLU A 224 -7.76 -19.60 -11.87
N ILE A 225 -7.77 -20.22 -10.68
CA ILE A 225 -8.86 -20.07 -9.71
C ILE A 225 -9.00 -18.60 -9.32
N VAL A 226 -7.92 -17.98 -8.85
CA VAL A 226 -7.96 -16.59 -8.34
C VAL A 226 -8.42 -15.61 -9.42
N PHE A 227 -7.89 -15.69 -10.65
CA PHE A 227 -8.12 -14.67 -11.67
C PHE A 227 -9.32 -14.91 -12.58
N LYS A 228 -9.77 -16.16 -12.75
CA LYS A 228 -10.76 -16.49 -13.80
C LYS A 228 -12.03 -17.13 -13.28
N CYS A 229 -12.01 -17.72 -12.07
CA CYS A 229 -13.13 -18.52 -11.62
C CYS A 229 -14.22 -17.70 -10.96
N LYS A 230 -15.44 -18.23 -11.09
CA LYS A 230 -16.66 -17.70 -10.49
C LYS A 230 -17.30 -18.81 -9.69
N VAL A 231 -17.83 -18.45 -8.53
CA VAL A 231 -18.55 -19.34 -7.64
C VAL A 231 -20.04 -19.13 -7.83
N TYR A 232 -20.79 -20.22 -7.80
CA TYR A 232 -22.22 -20.24 -8.06
C TYR A 232 -22.99 -20.92 -6.94
N GLU A 233 -24.28 -20.61 -6.82
CA GLU A 233 -25.17 -21.36 -5.94
C GLU A 233 -25.27 -22.83 -6.38
N ASN A 234 -25.40 -23.72 -5.38
CA ASN A 234 -25.51 -25.16 -5.61
C ASN A 234 -26.83 -25.51 -6.31
N ASP A 235 -27.90 -24.81 -5.96
CA ASP A 235 -29.23 -25.05 -6.52
C ASP A 235 -29.49 -24.17 -7.74
N ILE A 236 -30.25 -24.72 -8.70
CA ILE A 236 -30.69 -24.00 -9.90
C ILE A 236 -32.20 -24.02 -9.93
N VAL A 237 -32.80 -22.84 -9.84
CA VAL A 237 -34.25 -22.68 -9.95
C VAL A 237 -34.62 -22.45 -11.41
N LEU A 238 -35.33 -23.41 -12.01
CA LEU A 238 -35.84 -23.30 -13.38
C LEU A 238 -37.31 -22.88 -13.36
N SER A 239 -37.67 -21.90 -14.17
CA SER A 239 -39.08 -21.63 -14.45
C SER A 239 -39.73 -22.80 -15.18
N ARG A 240 -41.06 -22.89 -15.11
CA ARG A 240 -41.81 -23.96 -15.81
C ARG A 240 -41.54 -23.98 -17.32
N ALA A 241 -41.33 -22.82 -17.94
CA ALA A 241 -40.99 -22.72 -19.35
C ALA A 241 -39.59 -23.28 -19.65
N GLU A 242 -38.60 -23.00 -18.79
CA GLU A 242 -37.23 -23.49 -18.93
C GLU A 242 -37.12 -24.98 -18.67
N TYR A 243 -37.91 -25.50 -17.73
CA TYR A 243 -38.01 -26.94 -17.50
C TYR A 243 -38.52 -27.67 -18.75
N VAL A 244 -39.58 -27.17 -19.39
CA VAL A 244 -40.10 -27.73 -20.65
C VAL A 244 -39.07 -27.62 -21.79
N GLN A 245 -38.26 -26.56 -21.81
CA GLN A 245 -37.15 -26.45 -22.77
C GLN A 245 -36.05 -27.48 -22.50
N LEU A 246 -35.67 -27.69 -21.24
CA LEU A 246 -34.69 -28.69 -20.85
C LEU A 246 -35.17 -30.10 -21.21
N GLU A 247 -36.45 -30.41 -20.95
CA GLU A 247 -37.06 -31.69 -21.31
C GLU A 247 -37.05 -31.92 -22.84
N LYS A 248 -37.33 -30.88 -23.64
CA LYS A 248 -37.19 -30.93 -25.10
C LYS A 248 -35.76 -31.19 -25.55
N ILE A 249 -34.78 -30.59 -24.88
CA ILE A 249 -33.35 -30.81 -25.18
C ILE A 249 -33.01 -32.29 -24.90
N LEU A 250 -33.40 -32.80 -23.73
CA LEU A 250 -33.14 -34.20 -23.32
C LEU A 250 -33.83 -35.23 -24.22
N THR A 251 -35.07 -34.96 -24.64
CA THR A 251 -35.85 -35.87 -25.50
C THR A 251 -35.44 -35.82 -26.98
N SER A 252 -34.78 -34.76 -27.42
CA SER A 252 -34.33 -34.60 -28.82
C SER A 252 -33.13 -35.48 -29.21
N GLY A 253 -32.55 -36.24 -28.28
CA GLY A 253 -31.40 -37.13 -28.52
C GLY A 253 -30.09 -36.41 -28.86
N LYS A 254 -30.07 -35.07 -28.82
CA LYS A 254 -28.87 -34.25 -29.02
C LYS A 254 -28.09 -34.16 -27.72
N GLU A 255 -26.87 -34.72 -27.76
CA GLU A 255 -25.78 -34.76 -26.76
C GLU A 255 -26.04 -34.09 -25.39
N ASN A 256 -25.80 -34.85 -24.31
CA ASN A 256 -25.85 -34.41 -22.90
C ASN A 256 -25.17 -33.06 -22.64
N GLU A 257 -24.20 -32.67 -23.47
CA GLU A 257 -23.50 -31.39 -23.37
C GLU A 257 -24.41 -30.17 -23.62
N ASN A 258 -25.45 -30.29 -24.44
CA ASN A 258 -26.41 -29.21 -24.65
C ASN A 258 -27.29 -28.98 -23.41
N ALA A 259 -27.72 -30.06 -22.75
CA ALA A 259 -28.47 -29.96 -21.50
C ALA A 259 -27.57 -29.40 -20.38
N LYS A 260 -26.33 -29.87 -20.28
CA LYS A 260 -25.33 -29.35 -19.34
C LYS A 260 -25.09 -27.85 -19.56
N ASN A 261 -24.83 -27.42 -20.79
CA ASN A 261 -24.65 -26.00 -21.12
C ASN A 261 -25.89 -25.15 -20.82
N PHE A 262 -27.10 -25.70 -21.03
CA PHE A 262 -28.36 -25.02 -20.70
C PHE A 262 -28.49 -24.78 -19.20
N ILE A 263 -28.11 -25.76 -18.37
CA ILE A 263 -28.13 -25.69 -16.92
C ILE A 263 -27.05 -24.72 -16.40
N LEU A 264 -25.81 -24.84 -16.90
CA LEU A 264 -24.69 -24.00 -16.48
C LEU A 264 -24.96 -22.50 -16.67
N LYS A 265 -25.62 -22.12 -17.78
CA LYS A 265 -25.97 -20.72 -18.06
C LYS A 265 -26.99 -20.10 -17.10
N ARG A 266 -27.65 -20.92 -16.27
CA ARG A 266 -28.72 -20.50 -15.34
C ARG A 266 -28.31 -20.56 -13.88
N ARG A 267 -27.06 -20.94 -13.61
CA ARG A 267 -26.48 -20.84 -12.28
C ARG A 267 -26.45 -19.38 -11.84
N LYS A 268 -26.89 -19.12 -10.61
CA LYS A 268 -26.78 -17.79 -10.00
C LYS A 268 -25.36 -17.60 -9.47
N LYS A 269 -24.69 -16.52 -9.90
CA LYS A 269 -23.34 -16.18 -9.45
C LYS A 269 -23.40 -15.73 -7.99
N ILE A 270 -22.57 -16.34 -7.12
CA ILE A 270 -22.32 -15.88 -5.75
C ILE A 270 -21.22 -14.82 -5.78
N ALA A 271 -20.06 -15.16 -6.35
CA ALA A 271 -18.91 -14.28 -6.39
C ALA A 271 -18.05 -14.54 -7.63
N ASP A 272 -17.45 -13.49 -8.16
CA ASP A 272 -16.27 -13.54 -9.01
C ASP A 272 -15.04 -13.47 -8.09
N ILE A 273 -14.18 -14.49 -8.12
CA ILE A 273 -13.10 -14.61 -7.14
C ILE A 273 -12.14 -13.41 -7.26
N TRP A 274 -11.84 -12.97 -8.47
CA TRP A 274 -10.97 -11.82 -8.62
C TRP A 274 -11.70 -10.51 -8.31
N GLU A 275 -12.77 -10.23 -9.04
CA GLU A 275 -13.40 -8.90 -9.02
C GLU A 275 -14.09 -8.61 -7.69
N ASP A 276 -14.72 -9.62 -7.08
CA ASP A 276 -15.52 -9.44 -5.88
C ASP A 276 -14.71 -9.70 -4.59
N ILE A 277 -13.61 -10.49 -4.64
CA ILE A 277 -12.83 -10.89 -3.45
C ILE A 277 -11.40 -10.33 -3.44
N PHE A 278 -10.55 -10.70 -4.40
CA PHE A 278 -9.10 -10.42 -4.31
C PHE A 278 -8.69 -9.01 -4.74
N LYS A 279 -9.35 -8.43 -5.74
CA LYS A 279 -8.92 -7.19 -6.41
C LYS A 279 -8.71 -6.01 -5.43
N GLN A 280 -9.50 -5.96 -4.36
CA GLN A 280 -9.43 -4.90 -3.35
C GLN A 280 -8.12 -4.88 -2.55
N TYR A 281 -7.43 -6.02 -2.43
CA TYR A 281 -6.22 -6.15 -1.61
C TYR A 281 -4.96 -5.68 -2.34
N PHE A 282 -5.01 -5.45 -3.66
CA PHE A 282 -3.86 -5.04 -4.45
C PHE A 282 -3.97 -3.57 -4.89
N ASP A 283 -2.87 -2.81 -4.77
CA ASP A 283 -2.81 -1.40 -5.23
C ASP A 283 -2.84 -1.30 -6.76
N LYS A 284 -2.11 -2.19 -7.45
CA LYS A 284 -2.02 -2.24 -8.92
C LYS A 284 -2.47 -3.59 -9.47
N PRO A 285 -3.78 -3.89 -9.48
CA PRO A 285 -4.32 -5.22 -9.78
C PRO A 285 -3.90 -5.78 -11.15
N GLU A 286 -3.84 -4.94 -12.19
CA GLU A 286 -3.45 -5.39 -13.53
C GLU A 286 -1.93 -5.56 -13.70
N LYS A 287 -1.13 -4.82 -12.92
CA LYS A 287 0.32 -5.04 -12.85
C LYS A 287 0.60 -6.40 -12.21
N PHE A 288 0.00 -6.65 -11.05
CA PHE A 288 0.12 -7.93 -10.34
C PHE A 288 -0.23 -9.14 -11.23
N LYS A 289 -1.32 -9.09 -12.01
CA LYS A 289 -1.65 -10.15 -12.97
C LYS A 289 -0.57 -10.37 -14.03
N ALA A 290 0.03 -9.30 -14.55
CA ALA A 290 1.10 -9.39 -15.54
C ALA A 290 2.37 -10.01 -14.91
N ASP A 291 2.70 -9.57 -13.70
CA ASP A 291 3.86 -10.01 -12.94
C ASP A 291 3.72 -11.49 -12.55
N VAL A 292 2.52 -11.95 -12.17
CA VAL A 292 2.26 -13.37 -11.89
C VAL A 292 2.50 -14.26 -13.11
N ASN A 293 2.11 -13.82 -14.32
CA ASN A 293 2.40 -14.61 -15.52
C ASN A 293 3.91 -14.73 -15.78
N LYS A 294 4.66 -13.66 -15.49
CA LYS A 294 6.12 -13.65 -15.59
C LYS A 294 6.74 -14.58 -14.56
N PHE A 295 6.31 -14.48 -13.30
CA PHE A 295 6.69 -15.33 -12.18
C PHE A 295 6.50 -16.82 -12.48
N ILE A 296 5.32 -17.23 -12.98
CA ILE A 296 5.03 -18.63 -13.35
C ILE A 296 6.00 -19.13 -14.44
N ASN A 297 6.25 -18.31 -15.46
CA ASN A 297 7.17 -18.67 -16.53
C ASN A 297 8.60 -18.84 -16.03
N SER A 298 9.07 -17.91 -15.18
CA SER A 298 10.38 -17.96 -14.53
C SER A 298 10.49 -19.19 -13.62
N ARG A 299 9.50 -19.46 -12.77
CA ARG A 299 9.44 -20.66 -11.92
C ARG A 299 9.56 -21.94 -12.74
N ASN A 300 8.78 -22.06 -13.81
CA ASN A 300 8.82 -23.22 -14.71
C ASN A 300 10.17 -23.38 -15.41
N HIS A 301 10.84 -22.26 -15.74
CA HIS A 301 12.18 -22.31 -16.30
C HIS A 301 13.18 -22.93 -15.32
N ILE A 302 13.14 -22.50 -14.05
CA ILE A 302 14.01 -23.01 -12.98
C ILE A 302 13.67 -24.46 -12.61
N ALA A 303 12.40 -24.79 -12.40
CA ALA A 303 11.96 -26.14 -12.00
C ALA A 303 12.27 -27.23 -13.05
N HIS A 304 12.43 -26.84 -14.33
CA HIS A 304 12.85 -27.75 -15.42
C HIS A 304 14.35 -27.71 -15.70
N ASN A 305 15.16 -27.18 -14.78
CA ASN A 305 16.62 -27.12 -14.85
C ASN A 305 17.15 -26.50 -16.14
N LYS A 306 16.42 -25.50 -16.68
CA LYS A 306 16.86 -24.82 -17.90
C LYS A 306 17.98 -23.83 -17.55
N LEU A 307 18.95 -23.72 -18.46
CA LEU A 307 20.13 -22.87 -18.25
C LEU A 307 19.75 -21.40 -18.06
N ILE A 308 20.47 -20.74 -17.16
CA ILE A 308 20.37 -19.32 -16.87
C ILE A 308 21.75 -18.67 -16.82
N THR A 309 21.74 -17.35 -17.01
CA THR A 309 22.94 -16.51 -16.84
C THR A 309 22.83 -15.70 -15.57
N TRP A 310 23.95 -15.11 -15.12
CA TRP A 310 23.95 -14.16 -14.01
C TRP A 310 22.95 -13.01 -14.22
N ASN A 311 22.84 -12.48 -15.44
CA ASN A 311 21.88 -11.42 -15.75
C ASN A 311 20.44 -11.89 -15.65
N THR A 312 20.15 -13.12 -16.11
CA THR A 312 18.82 -13.73 -15.97
C THR A 312 18.48 -13.97 -14.50
N TYR A 313 19.45 -14.44 -13.71
CA TYR A 313 19.29 -14.62 -12.27
C TYR A 313 18.88 -13.32 -11.58
N ASN A 314 19.60 -12.21 -11.81
CA ASN A 314 19.25 -10.92 -11.18
C ASN A 314 17.89 -10.40 -11.63
N ALA A 315 17.52 -10.63 -12.89
CA ALA A 315 16.20 -10.26 -13.38
C ALA A 315 15.09 -11.05 -12.66
N ILE A 316 15.30 -12.36 -12.43
CA ILE A 316 14.35 -13.19 -11.70
C ILE A 316 14.30 -12.81 -10.21
N ILE A 317 15.43 -12.50 -9.56
CA ILE A 317 15.42 -12.01 -8.17
C ILE A 317 14.56 -10.75 -8.07
N SER A 318 14.78 -9.77 -8.94
CA SER A 318 13.95 -8.56 -8.96
C SER A 318 12.47 -8.85 -9.23
N GLU A 319 12.14 -9.88 -10.02
CA GLU A 319 10.75 -10.33 -10.23
C GLU A 319 10.14 -10.94 -8.95
N LEU A 320 10.95 -11.65 -8.16
CA LEU A 320 10.51 -12.24 -6.90
C LEU A 320 10.22 -11.14 -5.87
N ASP A 321 11.12 -10.15 -5.76
CA ASP A 321 10.96 -8.99 -4.89
C ASP A 321 9.65 -8.24 -5.21
N GLU A 322 9.33 -8.04 -6.49
CA GLU A 322 8.08 -7.37 -6.89
C GLU A 322 6.82 -8.14 -6.46
N ILE A 323 6.82 -9.47 -6.56
CA ILE A 323 5.69 -10.31 -6.11
C ILE A 323 5.59 -10.34 -4.59
N GLU A 324 6.73 -10.33 -3.90
CA GLU A 324 6.78 -10.30 -2.44
C GLU A 324 6.22 -8.98 -1.90
N ASP A 325 6.64 -7.84 -2.45
CA ASP A 325 6.11 -6.51 -2.11
C ASP A 325 4.58 -6.42 -2.33
N ASP A 326 4.09 -6.95 -3.46
CA ASP A 326 2.65 -6.96 -3.76
C ASP A 326 1.87 -7.85 -2.76
N LEU A 327 2.47 -8.93 -2.26
CA LEU A 327 1.87 -9.80 -1.25
C LEU A 327 1.94 -9.19 0.16
N ASP A 328 3.03 -8.53 0.54
CA ASP A 328 3.14 -7.79 1.81
C ASP A 328 2.03 -6.76 1.91
N TYR A 329 1.87 -5.94 0.86
CA TYR A 329 0.79 -4.96 0.80
C TYR A 329 -0.59 -5.61 0.91
N ALA A 330 -0.80 -6.74 0.23
CA ALA A 330 -2.08 -7.43 0.24
C ALA A 330 -2.40 -8.09 1.59
N ASP A 331 -1.40 -8.66 2.27
CA ASP A 331 -1.50 -9.20 3.63
C ASP A 331 -1.89 -8.08 4.61
N ASP A 332 -1.15 -6.96 4.61
CA ASP A 332 -1.43 -5.82 5.50
C ASP A 332 -2.84 -5.28 5.29
N LYS A 333 -3.24 -5.12 4.03
CA LYS A 333 -4.57 -4.60 3.68
C LYS A 333 -5.69 -5.58 4.02
N PHE A 334 -5.42 -6.89 3.93
CA PHE A 334 -6.35 -7.92 4.37
C PHE A 334 -6.54 -7.86 5.88
N ASP A 335 -5.44 -7.84 6.65
CA ASP A 335 -5.48 -7.85 8.12
C ASP A 335 -6.05 -6.56 8.72
N GLN A 336 -5.84 -5.41 8.08
CA GLN A 336 -6.48 -4.15 8.47
C GLN A 336 -8.00 -4.14 8.23
N LYS A 337 -8.47 -4.82 7.18
CA LYS A 337 -9.88 -4.83 6.83
C LYS A 337 -10.65 -5.88 7.60
N GLU A 338 -10.05 -7.05 7.80
CA GLU A 338 -10.66 -8.23 8.38
C GLU A 338 -10.12 -8.46 9.80
N ILE A 339 -10.25 -7.44 10.66
CA ILE A 339 -9.79 -7.50 12.05
C ILE A 339 -10.65 -8.50 12.82
N SER A 340 -10.00 -9.50 13.43
CA SER A 340 -10.69 -10.47 14.27
C SER A 340 -11.38 -9.82 15.47
N LYS A 341 -12.48 -10.43 15.93
CA LYS A 341 -13.19 -9.94 17.11
C LYS A 341 -12.29 -9.97 18.35
N GLU A 342 -11.42 -10.98 18.43
CA GLU A 342 -10.46 -11.15 19.51
C GLU A 342 -9.48 -9.98 19.56
N VAL A 343 -8.98 -9.51 18.41
CA VAL A 343 -8.10 -8.34 18.35
C VAL A 343 -8.86 -7.06 18.72
N ILE A 344 -10.11 -6.90 18.28
CA ILE A 344 -10.94 -5.75 18.68
C ILE A 344 -11.16 -5.77 20.20
N LEU A 345 -11.60 -6.89 20.76
CA LEU A 345 -11.82 -7.06 22.19
C LEU A 345 -10.55 -6.83 23.02
N THR A 346 -9.39 -7.25 22.49
CA THR A 346 -8.10 -7.00 23.15
C THR A 346 -7.83 -5.50 23.24
N ARG A 347 -8.00 -4.76 22.14
CA ARG A 347 -7.82 -3.31 22.11
C ARG A 347 -8.82 -2.57 23.00
N GLU A 348 -10.07 -3.01 23.01
CA GLU A 348 -11.11 -2.45 23.89
C GLU A 348 -10.74 -2.65 25.36
N TYR A 349 -10.28 -3.84 25.73
CA TYR A 349 -9.83 -4.14 27.09
C TYR A 349 -8.58 -3.34 27.49
N GLU A 350 -7.61 -3.21 26.59
CA GLU A 350 -6.41 -2.39 26.83
C GLU A 350 -6.78 -0.91 27.05
N ALA A 351 -7.69 -0.35 26.24
CA ALA A 351 -8.16 1.02 26.41
C ALA A 351 -8.96 1.22 27.70
N GLU A 352 -9.79 0.24 28.09
CA GLU A 352 -10.51 0.27 29.37
C GLU A 352 -9.54 0.26 30.56
N GLN A 353 -8.51 -0.59 30.52
CA GLN A 353 -7.46 -0.63 31.55
C GLN A 353 -6.67 0.68 31.65
N GLU A 354 -6.27 1.27 30.52
CA GLU A 354 -5.58 2.57 30.50
C GLU A 354 -6.46 3.68 31.11
N SER A 355 -7.75 3.69 30.79
CA SER A 355 -8.72 4.63 31.37
C SER A 355 -8.87 4.44 32.88
N GLU A 356 -9.04 3.20 33.35
CA GLU A 356 -9.14 2.87 34.78
C GLU A 356 -7.87 3.30 35.54
N GLU A 357 -6.69 3.09 34.96
CA GLU A 357 -5.43 3.49 35.56
C GLU A 357 -5.29 5.02 35.63
N ARG A 358 -5.61 5.74 34.55
CA ARG A 358 -5.62 7.22 34.51
C ARG A 358 -6.53 7.78 35.60
N GLU A 359 -7.73 7.24 35.73
CA GLU A 359 -8.72 7.69 36.72
C GLU A 359 -8.32 7.32 38.16
N TYR A 360 -7.69 6.16 38.37
CA TYR A 360 -7.11 5.79 39.66
C TYR A 360 -6.05 6.81 40.12
N TRP A 361 -5.11 7.17 39.24
CA TRP A 361 -4.05 8.13 39.56
C TRP A 361 -4.61 9.52 39.84
N ARG A 362 -5.52 10.02 39.00
CA ARG A 362 -6.22 11.30 39.21
C ARG A 362 -6.90 11.35 40.57
N ASN A 363 -7.73 10.36 40.88
CA ASN A 363 -8.47 10.32 42.14
C ASN A 363 -7.55 10.30 43.36
N ARG A 364 -6.45 9.54 43.29
CA ARG A 364 -5.50 9.45 44.40
C ARG A 364 -4.75 10.77 44.61
N ILE A 365 -4.35 11.46 43.53
CA ILE A 365 -3.72 12.78 43.60
C ILE A 365 -4.68 13.79 44.23
N VAL A 366 -5.93 13.89 43.74
CA VAL A 366 -6.95 14.82 44.27
C VAL A 366 -7.19 14.57 45.76
N GLN A 367 -7.33 13.31 46.18
CA GLN A 367 -7.62 12.96 47.58
C GLN A 367 -6.46 13.24 48.55
N GLU A 368 -5.22 13.01 48.14
CA GLU A 368 -4.05 13.16 49.01
C GLU A 368 -3.49 14.59 49.02
N THR A 369 -3.55 15.31 47.90
CA THR A 369 -2.98 16.65 47.76
C THR A 369 -4.01 17.76 47.91
N GLY A 370 -5.29 17.48 47.60
CA GLY A 370 -6.37 18.47 47.58
C GLY A 370 -6.41 19.34 46.33
N ILE A 371 -5.57 19.09 45.32
CA ILE A 371 -5.62 19.82 44.05
C ILE A 371 -6.84 19.38 43.22
N GLU A 372 -7.42 20.31 42.47
CA GLU A 372 -8.55 20.00 41.58
C GLU A 372 -7.99 19.47 40.25
N ILE A 373 -8.48 18.30 39.83
CA ILE A 373 -8.23 17.77 38.49
C ILE A 373 -9.60 17.51 37.89
N LEU A 374 -9.97 18.30 36.88
CA LEU A 374 -11.25 18.17 36.20
C LEU A 374 -11.12 17.25 34.99
N ASP A 375 -12.16 16.48 34.73
CA ASP A 375 -12.36 15.77 33.48
C ASP A 375 -12.94 16.70 32.40
N GLU A 376 -13.11 16.18 31.20
CA GLU A 376 -13.61 16.96 30.05
C GLU A 376 -14.97 17.64 30.35
N GLU A 377 -15.89 16.92 31.01
CA GLU A 377 -17.21 17.44 31.38
C GLU A 377 -17.10 18.54 32.46
N GLY A 378 -16.26 18.35 33.48
CA GLY A 378 -16.02 19.35 34.51
C GLY A 378 -15.40 20.65 33.97
N ILE A 379 -14.48 20.55 33.00
CA ILE A 379 -13.90 21.74 32.34
C ILE A 379 -14.96 22.44 31.47
N TYR A 380 -15.73 21.67 30.71
CA TYR A 380 -16.81 22.20 29.87
C TYR A 380 -17.84 22.98 30.70
N ASP A 381 -18.31 22.40 31.80
CA ASP A 381 -19.27 23.02 32.71
C ASP A 381 -18.73 24.34 33.27
N LYS A 382 -17.45 24.36 33.66
CA LYS A 382 -16.79 25.58 34.18
C LYS A 382 -16.75 26.71 33.15
N PHE A 383 -16.48 26.39 31.88
CA PHE A 383 -16.58 27.39 30.82
C PHE A 383 -18.03 27.82 30.54
N CYS A 384 -18.99 26.89 30.61
CA CYS A 384 -20.41 27.21 30.44
C CYS A 384 -20.92 28.14 31.53
N GLU A 385 -20.50 27.96 32.79
CA GLU A 385 -20.81 28.87 33.89
C GLU A 385 -20.36 30.31 33.58
N THR A 386 -19.11 30.49 33.14
CA THR A 386 -18.60 31.82 32.76
C THR A 386 -19.33 32.43 31.55
N LEU A 387 -19.71 31.61 30.58
CA LEU A 387 -20.47 32.08 29.42
C LEU A 387 -21.91 32.48 29.77
N GLU A 388 -22.55 31.71 30.65
CA GLU A 388 -23.89 32.01 31.16
C GLU A 388 -23.86 33.31 31.97
N ASP A 389 -22.88 33.49 32.86
CA ASP A 389 -22.70 34.74 33.61
C ASP A 389 -22.47 35.93 32.67
N PHE A 390 -21.63 35.76 31.66
CA PHE A 390 -21.39 36.77 30.61
C PHE A 390 -22.69 37.13 29.87
N TYR A 391 -23.45 36.15 29.40
CA TYR A 391 -24.71 36.36 28.68
C TYR A 391 -25.77 37.02 29.56
N GLN A 392 -25.97 36.52 30.79
CA GLN A 392 -26.95 37.07 31.73
C GLN A 392 -26.66 38.52 32.08
N ASP A 393 -25.39 38.92 32.18
CA ASP A 393 -25.05 40.31 32.46
C ASP A 393 -25.30 41.25 31.27
N ILE A 394 -25.08 40.78 30.03
CA ILE A 394 -25.48 41.52 28.83
C ILE A 394 -27.01 41.59 28.73
N LEU A 395 -27.71 40.49 29.00
CA LEU A 395 -29.17 40.43 28.99
C LEU A 395 -29.79 41.38 30.02
N LYS A 396 -29.32 41.37 31.27
CA LYS A 396 -29.76 42.31 32.33
C LYS A 396 -29.64 43.77 31.90
N GLN A 397 -28.61 44.10 31.12
CA GLN A 397 -28.35 45.47 30.69
C GLN A 397 -29.30 45.94 29.58
N PHE A 398 -29.75 45.05 28.68
CA PHE A 398 -30.50 45.43 27.48
C PHE A 398 -31.89 44.79 27.31
N GLN A 399 -32.32 43.87 28.17
CA GLN A 399 -33.59 43.13 28.05
C GLN A 399 -34.84 44.02 27.91
N TYR A 400 -34.83 45.19 28.56
CA TYR A 400 -35.92 46.16 28.50
C TYR A 400 -35.52 47.45 27.77
N ASP A 401 -34.38 47.45 27.07
CA ASP A 401 -33.94 48.61 26.32
C ASP A 401 -34.78 48.77 25.05
N PRO A 402 -35.40 49.94 24.82
CA PRO A 402 -36.23 50.15 23.64
C PRO A 402 -35.41 50.25 22.34
N CYS A 403 -34.08 50.40 22.41
CA CYS A 403 -33.21 50.61 21.24
C CYS A 403 -32.54 49.32 20.74
N PHE A 404 -32.39 48.32 21.61
CA PHE A 404 -31.65 47.09 21.32
C PHE A 404 -32.51 45.85 21.57
N ASP A 405 -32.14 44.75 20.93
CA ASP A 405 -32.70 43.43 21.17
C ASP A 405 -31.58 42.40 21.31
N ILE A 406 -31.84 41.35 22.09
CA ILE A 406 -30.91 40.22 22.25
C ILE A 406 -31.63 38.95 21.81
N GLU A 407 -31.02 38.23 20.87
CA GLU A 407 -31.53 36.97 20.37
C GLU A 407 -30.51 35.86 20.63
N GLU A 408 -30.91 34.87 21.42
CA GLU A 408 -30.14 33.65 21.66
C GLU A 408 -30.26 32.72 20.44
N ILE A 409 -29.13 32.19 19.97
CA ILE A 409 -29.05 31.47 18.69
C ILE A 409 -28.86 29.97 18.93
N GLU A 410 -27.75 29.57 19.54
CA GLU A 410 -27.38 28.16 19.74
C GLU A 410 -26.80 27.91 21.13
N THR A 411 -27.04 26.70 21.65
CA THR A 411 -26.31 26.15 22.79
C THR A 411 -24.89 25.81 22.37
N THR A 412 -23.91 26.05 23.24
CA THR A 412 -22.50 25.72 23.01
C THR A 412 -22.30 24.23 22.72
N ILE A 413 -21.32 23.92 21.88
CA ILE A 413 -20.92 22.54 21.57
C ILE A 413 -19.56 22.24 22.22
N TYR A 414 -19.32 20.96 22.52
CA TYR A 414 -18.00 20.45 22.86
C TYR A 414 -17.02 20.72 21.71
N ASP A 415 -15.83 21.19 22.06
CA ASP A 415 -14.65 21.42 21.19
C ASP A 415 -14.99 21.91 19.77
N GLY A 416 -15.05 23.24 19.61
CA GLY A 416 -15.47 23.85 18.35
C GLY A 416 -16.02 25.25 18.51
N LYS A 417 -16.60 25.76 17.42
CA LYS A 417 -17.09 27.13 17.32
C LYS A 417 -18.62 27.19 17.22
N THR A 418 -19.26 27.88 18.15
CA THR A 418 -20.71 28.09 18.23
C THR A 418 -21.07 29.55 17.99
N HIS A 419 -22.20 29.81 17.31
CA HIS A 419 -22.83 31.13 17.28
C HIS A 419 -23.76 31.28 18.49
N PHE A 420 -23.33 31.99 19.52
CA PHE A 420 -23.99 31.94 20.82
C PHE A 420 -25.22 32.86 20.89
N PHE A 421 -25.05 34.17 20.69
CA PHE A 421 -26.16 35.12 20.65
C PHE A 421 -25.84 36.37 19.81
N ASP A 422 -26.89 37.11 19.48
CA ASP A 422 -26.83 38.38 18.74
C ASP A 422 -27.32 39.56 19.58
N ILE A 423 -26.70 40.71 19.38
CA ILE A 423 -27.20 42.01 19.86
C ILE A 423 -27.60 42.85 18.64
N LYS A 424 -28.89 43.17 18.50
CA LYS A 424 -29.46 43.83 17.33
C LYS A 424 -29.88 45.26 17.63
N CYS A 425 -29.56 46.18 16.73
CA CYS A 425 -30.07 47.55 16.79
C CYS A 425 -31.47 47.63 16.15
N LYS A 426 -32.50 47.99 16.92
CA LYS A 426 -33.89 48.09 16.41
C LYS A 426 -34.06 49.23 15.39
N ALA A 427 -33.25 50.28 15.49
CA ALA A 427 -33.26 51.37 14.52
C ALA A 427 -32.59 51.01 13.18
N LEU A 428 -31.63 50.08 13.15
CA LEU A 428 -30.91 49.71 11.95
C LEU A 428 -30.70 48.20 11.95
N GLU A 429 -31.60 47.47 11.28
CA GLU A 429 -31.61 46.00 11.28
C GLU A 429 -30.29 45.36 10.80
N HIS A 430 -29.51 46.07 9.98
CA HIS A 430 -28.19 45.62 9.50
C HIS A 430 -27.05 45.83 10.52
N ASN A 431 -27.30 46.53 11.62
CA ASN A 431 -26.31 46.77 12.66
C ASN A 431 -26.49 45.77 13.79
N THR A 432 -25.80 44.64 13.66
CA THR A 432 -25.78 43.55 14.63
C THR A 432 -24.37 43.31 15.17
N VAL A 433 -24.28 42.88 16.43
CA VAL A 433 -23.08 42.25 16.97
C VAL A 433 -23.38 40.77 17.14
N GLU A 434 -22.64 39.94 16.44
CA GLU A 434 -22.69 38.48 16.54
C GLU A 434 -21.63 38.01 17.54
N VAL A 435 -22.01 37.21 18.53
CA VAL A 435 -21.11 36.65 19.52
C VAL A 435 -20.87 35.18 19.24
N TYR A 436 -19.61 34.83 19.00
CA TYR A 436 -19.16 33.46 18.81
C TYR A 436 -18.35 32.98 20.01
N VAL A 437 -18.50 31.70 20.33
CA VAL A 437 -17.71 31.01 21.35
C VAL A 437 -16.89 29.93 20.66
N GLU A 438 -15.61 29.81 21.01
CA GLU A 438 -14.70 28.78 20.53
C GLU A 438 -14.00 28.12 21.72
N MET A 439 -14.30 26.84 21.97
CA MET A 439 -13.72 26.07 23.07
C MET A 439 -12.69 25.08 22.55
N PHE A 440 -11.63 24.87 23.32
CA PHE A 440 -10.65 23.80 23.20
C PHE A 440 -10.44 23.20 24.59
N ILE A 441 -10.71 21.90 24.74
CA ILE A 441 -10.63 21.20 26.04
C ILE A 441 -9.56 20.12 25.96
N ASP A 442 -8.65 20.18 26.92
CA ASP A 442 -7.64 19.17 27.21
C ASP A 442 -7.72 18.87 28.70
N ASP A 443 -8.14 17.65 29.03
CA ASP A 443 -8.37 17.20 30.40
C ASP A 443 -7.12 16.57 31.03
N ASP A 444 -6.00 16.45 30.31
CA ASP A 444 -4.77 15.90 30.87
C ASP A 444 -4.24 16.72 32.06
N MET A 445 -3.48 16.05 32.94
CA MET A 445 -2.93 16.67 34.14
C MET A 445 -1.87 17.70 33.77
N GLY A 446 -2.01 18.93 34.27
CA GLY A 446 -1.09 20.05 33.98
C GLY A 446 -1.33 20.73 32.63
N GLU A 447 -2.22 20.19 31.80
CA GLU A 447 -2.55 20.76 30.50
C GLU A 447 -3.57 21.90 30.63
N SER A 448 -3.65 22.72 29.57
CA SER A 448 -4.45 23.94 29.55
C SER A 448 -5.59 23.87 28.54
N SER A 449 -6.79 24.09 29.04
CA SER A 449 -8.01 24.28 28.25
C SER A 449 -8.30 25.76 28.04
N SER A 450 -9.04 26.11 26.98
CA SER A 450 -9.43 27.50 26.75
C SER A 450 -10.78 27.70 26.09
N CYS A 451 -11.45 28.78 26.47
CA CYS A 451 -12.69 29.27 25.88
C CYS A 451 -12.50 30.69 25.37
N SER A 452 -12.72 30.92 24.08
CA SER A 452 -12.58 32.23 23.44
C SER A 452 -13.94 32.80 23.07
N ILE A 453 -14.23 34.02 23.54
CA ILE A 453 -15.43 34.79 23.17
C ILE A 453 -15.04 35.82 22.12
N ILE A 454 -15.72 35.79 20.98
CA ILE A 454 -15.40 36.60 19.81
C ILE A 454 -16.63 37.40 19.40
N CYS A 455 -16.55 38.73 19.52
CA CYS A 455 -17.62 39.63 19.10
C CYS A 455 -17.31 40.17 17.70
N LYS A 456 -18.24 40.01 16.76
CA LYS A 456 -18.11 40.44 15.38
C LYS A 456 -19.27 41.31 14.94
N THR A 457 -19.00 42.17 13.98
CA THR A 457 -20.01 42.83 13.15
C THR A 457 -19.88 42.28 11.72
N GLU A 458 -20.82 42.61 10.83
CA GLU A 458 -20.75 42.20 9.41
C GLU A 458 -19.40 42.55 8.73
N ILE A 459 -18.71 43.59 9.23
CA ILE A 459 -17.51 44.16 8.60
C ILE A 459 -16.21 43.68 9.27
N ALA A 460 -16.22 43.45 10.59
CA ALA A 460 -14.99 43.14 11.33
C ALA A 460 -15.26 42.50 12.71
N GLU A 461 -14.25 41.76 13.18
CA GLU A 461 -14.10 41.39 14.60
C GLU A 461 -13.80 42.65 15.41
N ILE A 462 -14.61 42.91 16.44
CA ILE A 462 -14.50 44.12 17.27
C ILE A 462 -13.76 43.83 18.58
N PHE A 463 -14.00 42.66 19.19
CA PHE A 463 -13.37 42.26 20.44
C PHE A 463 -13.19 40.74 20.50
N ARG A 464 -12.20 40.34 21.29
CA ARG A 464 -11.91 38.94 21.64
C ARG A 464 -11.47 38.90 23.09
N ALA A 465 -11.93 37.90 23.82
CA ALA A 465 -11.42 37.54 25.15
C ALA A 465 -11.16 36.05 25.21
N LYS A 466 -10.19 35.67 26.02
CA LYS A 466 -9.87 34.27 26.31
C LYS A 466 -10.04 34.00 27.80
N CYS A 467 -10.75 32.95 28.12
CA CYS A 467 -10.76 32.31 29.42
C CYS A 467 -9.86 31.06 29.35
N LEU A 468 -9.04 30.86 30.39
CA LEU A 468 -8.09 29.75 30.48
C LEU A 468 -8.37 28.94 31.75
N PHE A 469 -8.35 27.62 31.60
CA PHE A 469 -8.29 26.69 32.74
C PHE A 469 -7.03 25.84 32.60
N VAL A 470 -6.25 25.73 33.67
CA VAL A 470 -5.09 24.84 33.73
C VAL A 470 -5.38 23.76 34.75
N ASN A 471 -5.28 22.50 34.33
CA ASN A 471 -5.59 21.38 35.19
C ASN A 471 -4.49 21.15 36.23
N GLY A 472 -4.85 20.70 37.43
CA GLY A 472 -3.86 20.31 38.43
C GLY A 472 -3.01 19.12 37.97
N SER A 473 -1.80 19.00 38.51
CA SER A 473 -0.93 17.85 38.27
C SER A 473 -0.17 17.43 39.53
N GLY A 474 0.18 16.14 39.59
CA GLY A 474 0.93 15.59 40.70
C GLY A 474 1.55 14.24 40.36
N CYS A 475 2.49 13.82 41.18
CA CYS A 475 3.18 12.55 41.03
C CYS A 475 3.37 11.85 42.38
N GLU A 476 3.69 10.56 42.36
CA GLU A 476 4.03 9.82 43.57
C GLU A 476 5.47 10.16 44.01
N GLY A 477 5.62 10.69 45.22
CA GLY A 477 6.93 11.00 45.79
C GLY A 477 7.62 9.79 46.42
N ASP A 478 8.86 9.99 46.89
CA ASP A 478 9.72 8.94 47.46
C ASP A 478 9.11 8.19 48.67
N GLU A 479 8.16 8.79 49.36
CA GLU A 479 7.46 8.20 50.51
C GLU A 479 6.16 7.46 50.13
N CYS A 480 5.92 7.23 48.84
CA CYS A 480 4.67 6.68 48.28
C CYS A 480 3.43 7.53 48.63
N LEU A 481 3.64 8.83 48.85
CA LEU A 481 2.58 9.83 49.03
C LEU A 481 2.52 10.69 47.78
N MET A 482 1.31 11.07 47.37
CA MET A 482 1.16 11.98 46.25
C MET A 482 1.64 13.38 46.60
N GLN A 483 2.31 14.02 45.66
CA GLN A 483 2.78 15.39 45.76
C GLN A 483 2.22 16.19 44.58
N ALA A 484 1.68 17.37 44.87
CA ALA A 484 1.26 18.31 43.85
C ALA A 484 2.48 18.89 43.16
N GLU A 485 2.47 18.88 41.83
CA GLU A 485 3.48 19.55 41.00
C GLU A 485 2.96 20.90 40.51
N GLN A 486 1.66 20.97 40.21
CA GLN A 486 0.98 22.18 39.74
C GLN A 486 -0.44 22.24 40.31
N ASP A 487 -0.80 23.39 40.87
CA ASP A 487 -2.18 23.66 41.29
C ASP A 487 -3.05 23.99 40.07
N SER A 488 -4.34 23.70 40.16
CA SER A 488 -5.30 24.13 39.13
C SER A 488 -5.48 25.65 39.17
N GLU A 489 -5.59 26.25 37.98
CA GLU A 489 -5.75 27.70 37.83
C GLU A 489 -6.89 28.02 36.86
N TYR A 490 -7.69 29.03 37.19
CA TYR A 490 -8.75 29.54 36.33
C TYR A 490 -8.62 31.06 36.18
N ASP A 491 -8.58 31.53 34.95
CA ASP A 491 -8.50 32.96 34.62
C ASP A 491 -9.56 33.35 33.60
N ASP A 492 -10.53 34.16 34.04
CA ASP A 492 -11.60 34.77 33.25
C ASP A 492 -11.48 36.30 33.18
N SER A 493 -10.34 36.87 33.61
CA SER A 493 -10.14 38.32 33.72
C SER A 493 -10.40 39.06 32.41
N GLU A 494 -10.04 38.46 31.26
CA GLU A 494 -10.29 39.05 29.94
C GLU A 494 -11.80 39.10 29.60
N VAL A 495 -12.59 38.12 30.07
CA VAL A 495 -14.03 38.04 29.82
C VAL A 495 -14.75 39.17 30.57
N GLU A 496 -14.36 39.44 31.82
CA GLU A 496 -14.89 40.58 32.58
C GLU A 496 -14.53 41.93 31.94
N GLU A 497 -13.31 42.07 31.41
CA GLU A 497 -12.93 43.28 30.68
C GLU A 497 -13.73 43.43 29.37
N LEU A 498 -13.94 42.33 28.65
CA LEU A 498 -14.73 42.28 27.42
C LEU A 498 -16.17 42.73 27.65
N LYS A 499 -16.82 42.24 28.71
CA LYS A 499 -18.19 42.61 29.09
C LYS A 499 -18.36 44.13 29.17
N LEU A 500 -17.46 44.82 29.87
CA LEU A 500 -17.49 46.28 29.99
C LEU A 500 -17.28 46.98 28.65
N LYS A 501 -16.34 46.49 27.83
CA LYS A 501 -16.06 47.03 26.48
C LYS A 501 -17.25 46.84 25.53
N LEU A 502 -17.89 45.68 25.57
CA LEU A 502 -19.03 45.34 24.73
C LEU A 502 -20.25 46.20 25.07
N ILE A 503 -20.62 46.32 26.34
CA ILE A 503 -21.72 47.19 26.79
C ILE A 503 -21.51 48.62 26.31
N LYS A 504 -20.30 49.16 26.50
CA LYS A 504 -19.95 50.51 26.05
C LYS A 504 -20.08 50.66 24.54
N TYR A 505 -19.60 49.67 23.77
CA TYR A 505 -19.70 49.67 22.31
C TYR A 505 -21.16 49.67 21.83
N VAL A 506 -22.00 48.83 22.43
CA VAL A 506 -23.44 48.74 22.10
C VAL A 506 -24.11 50.10 22.29
N ILE A 507 -23.91 50.73 23.46
CA ILE A 507 -24.52 52.02 23.79
C ILE A 507 -24.01 53.16 22.88
N GLU A 508 -22.70 53.24 22.64
CA GLU A 508 -22.10 54.41 22.00
C GLU A 508 -22.01 54.30 20.47
N LYS A 509 -21.88 53.08 19.92
CA LYS A 509 -21.44 52.87 18.53
C LYS A 509 -22.37 51.99 17.70
N LEU A 510 -23.14 51.09 18.31
CA LEU A 510 -23.97 50.16 17.54
C LEU A 510 -25.09 50.88 16.78
N ASN A 511 -25.68 51.94 17.36
CA ASN A 511 -26.60 52.83 16.66
C ASN A 511 -25.90 54.13 16.21
N PRO A 512 -25.39 54.22 14.97
CA PRO A 512 -24.73 55.43 14.46
C PRO A 512 -25.66 56.64 14.32
N MET A 513 -26.99 56.46 14.28
CA MET A 513 -27.93 57.58 14.23
C MET A 513 -27.90 58.42 15.51
N ILE A 514 -27.60 57.81 16.66
CA ILE A 514 -27.45 58.52 17.93
C ILE A 514 -26.27 59.50 17.86
N ALA A 515 -25.13 59.07 17.29
CA ALA A 515 -23.97 59.92 17.11
C ALA A 515 -24.26 61.08 16.13
N GLN A 516 -24.95 60.80 15.01
CA GLN A 516 -25.35 61.83 14.06
C GLN A 516 -26.32 62.85 14.67
N LEU A 517 -27.29 62.39 15.46
CA LEU A 517 -28.20 63.27 16.18
C LEU A 517 -27.48 64.13 17.22
N ASN A 518 -26.52 63.57 17.95
CA ASN A 518 -25.74 64.34 18.93
C ASN A 518 -24.88 65.44 18.27
N LEU A 519 -24.34 65.20 17.07
CA LEU A 519 -23.66 66.23 16.29
C LEU A 519 -24.59 67.35 15.82
N ILE A 520 -25.84 67.03 15.47
CA ILE A 520 -26.84 68.02 15.01
C ILE A 520 -27.47 68.77 16.20
N LYS A 521 -27.58 68.13 17.38
CA LYS A 521 -28.15 68.72 18.61
C LYS A 521 -27.45 69.99 19.09
N GLU A 522 -26.19 70.21 18.71
CA GLU A 522 -25.46 71.45 19.05
C GLU A 522 -26.08 72.69 18.38
N ASP A 523 -26.86 72.53 17.30
CA ASP A 523 -27.62 73.60 16.64
C ASP A 523 -29.13 73.29 16.66
N LYS A 524 -29.82 73.81 17.68
CA LYS A 524 -31.28 73.63 17.87
C LYS A 524 -32.13 74.06 16.67
N LYS A 525 -31.65 74.97 15.81
CA LYS A 525 -32.39 75.36 14.60
C LYS A 525 -32.26 74.31 13.51
N LYS A 526 -31.08 73.72 13.34
CA LYS A 526 -30.86 72.62 12.39
C LYS A 526 -31.55 71.34 12.81
N LEU A 527 -31.59 71.02 14.11
CA LEU A 527 -32.24 69.77 14.57
C LEU A 527 -33.71 69.67 14.12
N LYS A 528 -34.45 70.79 14.14
CA LYS A 528 -35.85 70.88 13.68
C LYS A 528 -36.03 70.68 12.17
N GLU A 529 -34.95 70.68 11.39
CA GLU A 529 -34.99 70.37 9.95
C GLU A 529 -34.91 68.85 9.67
N PHE A 530 -34.51 68.05 10.67
CA PHE A 530 -34.28 66.61 10.51
C PHE A 530 -35.21 65.75 11.37
N VAL A 531 -35.59 66.22 12.56
CA VAL A 531 -36.46 65.48 13.48
C VAL A 531 -37.65 66.31 13.98
N SER A 532 -38.74 65.63 14.30
CA SER A 532 -39.98 66.20 14.86
C SER A 532 -39.79 66.70 16.30
N ASP A 533 -40.63 67.66 16.73
CA ASP A 533 -40.75 68.11 18.12
C ASP A 533 -41.56 67.13 18.99
N ASN A 534 -42.11 66.06 18.43
CA ASN A 534 -42.87 65.03 19.18
C ASN A 534 -41.93 63.98 19.81
N GLU A 535 -42.31 63.48 20.98
CA GLU A 535 -41.67 62.34 21.63
C GLU A 535 -42.07 61.03 20.93
N CYS A 536 -41.12 60.09 20.81
CA CYS A 536 -41.42 58.75 20.32
C CYS A 536 -42.32 57.98 21.31
N GLU A 537 -43.36 57.31 20.81
CA GLU A 537 -44.32 56.57 21.63
C GLU A 537 -43.69 55.38 22.40
N GLU A 538 -42.60 54.80 21.90
CA GLU A 538 -41.92 53.66 22.52
C GLU A 538 -40.74 54.07 23.43
N CYS A 539 -39.78 54.83 22.93
CA CYS A 539 -38.58 55.18 23.71
C CYS A 539 -38.62 56.55 24.41
N GLY A 540 -39.64 57.38 24.15
CA GLY A 540 -39.77 58.73 24.73
C GLY A 540 -38.75 59.76 24.23
N ASN A 541 -37.83 59.39 23.33
CA ASN A 541 -36.81 60.31 22.83
C ASN A 541 -37.34 61.18 21.68
N PHE A 542 -36.86 62.42 21.61
CA PHE A 542 -37.10 63.34 20.50
C PHE A 542 -36.18 63.00 19.32
N GLY A 543 -36.64 62.10 18.45
CA GLY A 543 -35.83 61.58 17.33
C GLY A 543 -36.61 61.07 16.13
N ILE A 544 -37.89 61.43 15.98
CA ILE A 544 -38.72 60.98 14.84
C ILE A 544 -38.26 61.72 13.58
N SER A 545 -37.77 61.01 12.57
CA SER A 545 -37.30 61.62 11.33
C SER A 545 -38.44 62.26 10.54
N ILE A 546 -38.22 63.49 10.06
CA ILE A 546 -39.12 64.20 9.14
C ILE A 546 -38.51 64.34 7.74
N LYS A 547 -37.32 63.76 7.50
CA LYS A 547 -36.57 63.89 6.26
C LYS A 547 -36.06 62.55 5.74
N ALA A 548 -36.60 62.12 4.60
CA ALA A 548 -36.28 60.82 3.99
C ALA A 548 -34.78 60.64 3.66
N ASP A 549 -34.08 61.72 3.29
CA ASP A 549 -32.65 61.68 2.97
C ASP A 549 -31.75 61.46 4.21
N PHE A 550 -32.30 61.58 5.41
CA PHE A 550 -31.58 61.39 6.67
C PHE A 550 -31.88 60.02 7.28
N TYR A 551 -33.16 59.72 7.47
CA TYR A 551 -33.65 58.45 7.99
C TYR A 551 -35.14 58.31 7.59
N PRO A 552 -35.72 57.10 7.45
CA PRO A 552 -37.10 56.94 6.98
C PRO A 552 -38.09 57.82 7.75
N ILE A 553 -38.89 58.60 7.01
CA ILE A 553 -39.86 59.54 7.59
C ILE A 553 -40.83 58.79 8.49
N GLY A 554 -41.11 59.32 9.67
CA GLY A 554 -41.99 58.72 10.66
C GLY A 554 -41.30 57.69 11.57
N LYS A 555 -40.07 57.25 11.27
CA LYS A 555 -39.34 56.34 12.16
C LYS A 555 -38.46 57.09 13.16
N CYS A 556 -38.39 56.56 14.38
CA CYS A 556 -37.51 57.08 15.43
C CYS A 556 -36.06 56.64 15.22
N CYS A 557 -35.12 57.58 15.21
CA CYS A 557 -33.69 57.30 15.05
C CYS A 557 -33.03 56.58 16.24
N TYR A 558 -33.70 56.49 17.40
CA TYR A 558 -33.18 55.79 18.58
C TYR A 558 -33.59 54.31 18.58
N CYS A 559 -34.88 54.03 18.38
CA CYS A 559 -35.45 52.68 18.52
C CYS A 559 -36.07 52.11 17.23
N GLY A 560 -36.18 52.87 16.14
CA GLY A 560 -36.72 52.40 14.86
C GLY A 560 -38.24 52.37 14.75
N THR A 561 -38.97 52.59 15.86
CA THR A 561 -40.44 52.60 15.91
C THR A 561 -41.03 53.61 14.95
N GLU A 562 -42.08 53.20 14.23
CA GLU A 562 -42.88 54.08 13.38
C GLU A 562 -43.89 54.85 14.24
N ASN A 563 -43.92 56.17 14.09
CA ASN A 563 -44.72 57.12 14.87
C ASN A 563 -45.60 57.99 13.98
#